data_AF-A0A849H081-F1
#
_entry.id   AF-A0A849H081-F1
#
_cell.length_a   1.000
_cell.length_b   1.000
_cell.length_c   1.000
_cell.angle_alpha   90.00
_cell.angle_beta   90.00
_cell.angle_gamma   90.00
#
_symmetry.space_group_name_H-M   'P 1'
#
loop_
_entity.id
_entity.type
_entity.pdbx_description
1 polymer ?
#
loop_
_entity_poly.entity_id
_entity_poly.type
_entity_poly.pdbx_seq_one_letter_code
_entity_poly.pdbx_strand_id
1 'polypeptide(L)'
;MRDPAPWGTSDTDLGYLSGGTRAILLDSLLHPDFVITGQNGQATLNVRGHALVTLFRPSKEVFHQQLAMVRAYADLRSDRVAETINQTYDLLSFFGMVGHLSSSRNVNTLAVLSSVLRLAIHVEMPFKHFCRSPRPIDYAPQVQPMIQTPDHSSYPSGHAIEVFCAATVMARLMTGIGPKDALVGGDAENQIAAMPFRLAHRIATNRSIAGVHFPVDSAAGAVLGCALGEAVYQMATENGPISWPQPREVSFQPPAESAAPFDLTLGWLRDILEPDAAGGRVPNENTILGTLWGAAAAEWKEDDT
;
A
#
# COMPACT_ATOMS: atom_id res chain seq x y z
N MET A 1 -33.28 30.98 22.65
CA MET A 1 -32.76 29.59 22.65
C MET A 1 -32.03 29.42 21.32
N ARG A 2 -30.81 28.86 21.29
CA ARG A 2 -30.05 28.70 20.04
C ARG A 2 -30.36 27.33 19.44
N ASP A 3 -30.65 27.28 18.15
CA ASP A 3 -30.84 26.01 17.46
C ASP A 3 -29.50 25.25 17.40
N PRO A 4 -29.48 23.94 17.71
CA PRO A 4 -28.27 23.15 17.60
C PRO A 4 -27.81 23.09 16.14
N ALA A 5 -26.51 22.88 15.93
CA ALA A 5 -25.98 22.60 14.60
C ALA A 5 -26.65 21.34 14.01
N PRO A 6 -26.81 21.26 12.69
CA PRO A 6 -27.38 20.09 12.04
C PRO A 6 -26.52 18.84 12.31
N TRP A 7 -27.18 17.75 12.69
CA TRP A 7 -26.58 16.42 12.86
C TRP A 7 -26.66 15.62 11.56
N GLY A 8 -25.94 14.50 11.49
CA GLY A 8 -26.04 13.56 10.37
C GLY A 8 -27.45 13.00 10.22
N THR A 9 -27.84 12.70 8.97
CA THR A 9 -29.17 12.22 8.60
C THR A 9 -29.28 10.69 8.55
N SER A 10 -28.14 9.98 8.65
CA SER A 10 -28.03 8.52 8.71
C SER A 10 -26.80 8.10 9.52
N ASP A 11 -26.69 6.80 9.85
CA ASP A 11 -25.51 6.22 10.52
C ASP A 11 -24.22 6.29 9.67
N THR A 12 -24.35 6.54 8.37
CA THR A 12 -23.23 6.71 7.43
C THR A 12 -22.89 8.17 7.13
N ASP A 13 -23.74 9.11 7.56
CA ASP A 13 -23.54 10.55 7.37
C ASP A 13 -22.61 11.12 8.43
N LEU A 14 -21.35 11.28 8.04
CA LEU A 14 -20.32 11.88 8.88
C LEU A 14 -20.10 13.38 8.62
N GLY A 15 -20.99 14.04 7.85
CA GLY A 15 -20.83 15.43 7.43
C GLY A 15 -20.76 16.43 8.59
N TYR A 16 -21.42 16.10 9.70
CA TYR A 16 -21.44 16.93 10.92
C TYR A 16 -20.12 16.89 11.72
N LEU A 17 -19.22 15.95 11.42
CA LEU A 17 -17.93 15.79 12.11
C LEU A 17 -16.82 16.60 11.43
N SER A 18 -15.83 17.04 12.22
CA SER A 18 -14.58 17.58 11.69
C SER A 18 -13.78 16.50 10.94
N GLY A 19 -12.91 16.89 10.00
CA GLY A 19 -12.07 15.93 9.25
C GLY A 19 -11.24 15.02 10.14
N GLY A 20 -10.65 15.56 11.22
CA GLY A 20 -9.87 14.77 12.19
C GLY A 20 -10.73 13.76 12.96
N THR A 21 -11.93 14.16 13.38
CA THR A 21 -12.87 13.26 14.08
C THR A 21 -13.38 12.15 13.15
N ARG A 22 -13.65 12.47 11.88
CA ARG A 22 -14.03 11.46 10.87
C ARG A 22 -12.93 10.43 10.67
N ALA A 23 -11.68 10.87 10.58
CA ALA A 23 -10.53 9.98 10.44
C ALA A 23 -10.43 9.00 11.62
N ILE A 24 -10.54 9.49 12.86
CA ILE A 24 -10.49 8.64 14.07
C ILE A 24 -11.62 7.61 14.06
N LEU A 25 -12.84 8.01 13.70
CA LEU A 25 -13.99 7.11 13.64
C LEU A 25 -13.79 6.02 12.58
N LEU A 26 -13.35 6.41 11.37
CA LEU A 26 -13.03 5.47 10.29
C LEU A 26 -11.99 4.45 10.73
N ASP A 27 -10.89 4.91 11.33
CA ASP A 27 -9.81 4.04 11.81
C ASP A 27 -10.34 3.06 12.88
N SER A 28 -11.16 3.55 13.81
CA SER A 28 -11.73 2.74 14.90
C SER A 28 -12.68 1.64 14.40
N LEU A 29 -13.33 1.85 13.26
CA LEU A 29 -14.24 0.88 12.65
C LEU A 29 -13.51 -0.05 11.67
N LEU A 30 -12.48 0.46 10.98
CA LEU A 30 -11.77 -0.28 9.94
C LEU A 30 -10.67 -1.18 10.51
N HIS A 31 -9.82 -0.67 11.41
CA HIS A 31 -8.64 -1.39 11.90
C HIS A 31 -8.95 -2.73 12.59
N PRO A 32 -10.04 -2.89 13.37
CA PRO A 32 -10.34 -4.17 14.01
C PRO A 32 -10.55 -5.34 13.04
N ASP A 33 -10.94 -5.06 11.80
CA ASP A 33 -11.10 -6.08 10.76
C ASP A 33 -9.75 -6.61 10.23
N PHE A 34 -8.64 -5.91 10.49
CA PHE A 34 -7.27 -6.27 10.05
C PHE A 34 -6.39 -6.69 11.22
N VAL A 35 -6.20 -8.01 11.35
CA VAL A 35 -5.49 -8.62 12.48
C VAL A 35 -4.21 -9.30 12.00
N ILE A 36 -3.08 -8.92 12.58
CA ILE A 36 -1.78 -9.53 12.27
C ILE A 36 -1.43 -10.53 13.35
N THR A 37 -1.24 -11.78 12.95
CA THR A 37 -0.72 -12.85 13.81
C THR A 37 0.68 -13.22 13.34
N GLY A 38 1.57 -13.62 14.24
CA GLY A 38 2.91 -14.00 13.82
C GLY A 38 3.75 -14.60 14.94
N GLN A 39 4.85 -15.21 14.54
CA GLN A 39 5.86 -15.75 15.45
C GLN A 39 7.18 -15.96 14.70
N ASN A 40 8.30 -15.71 15.39
CA ASN A 40 9.64 -16.15 15.00
C ASN A 40 10.06 -15.91 13.53
N GLY A 41 9.83 -14.71 13.01
CA GLY A 41 10.18 -14.39 11.62
C GLY A 41 9.07 -14.64 10.61
N GLN A 42 7.87 -15.02 11.06
CA GLN A 42 6.68 -15.18 10.24
C GLN A 42 5.58 -14.24 10.72
N ALA A 43 4.84 -13.64 9.80
CA ALA A 43 3.65 -12.85 10.10
C ALA A 43 2.58 -13.05 9.01
N THR A 44 1.32 -13.04 9.41
CA THR A 44 0.16 -13.26 8.55
C THR A 44 -0.87 -12.16 8.77
N LEU A 45 -1.33 -11.55 7.69
CA LEU A 45 -2.47 -10.65 7.67
C LEU A 45 -3.76 -11.47 7.60
N ASN A 46 -4.63 -11.29 8.58
CA ASN A 46 -5.98 -11.85 8.58
C ASN A 46 -6.99 -10.72 8.45
N VAL A 47 -7.96 -10.87 7.55
CA VAL A 47 -9.06 -9.92 7.37
C VAL A 47 -10.37 -10.64 7.66
N ARG A 48 -11.11 -10.16 8.67
CA ARG A 48 -12.35 -10.80 9.15
C ARG A 48 -12.22 -12.32 9.39
N GLY A 49 -11.07 -12.73 9.95
CA GLY A 49 -10.76 -14.12 10.26
C GLY A 49 -10.22 -14.96 9.09
N HIS A 50 -10.05 -14.39 7.90
CA HIS A 50 -9.47 -15.09 6.74
C HIS A 50 -8.03 -14.63 6.48
N ALA A 51 -7.10 -15.58 6.34
CA ALA A 51 -5.71 -15.27 6.05
C ALA A 51 -5.54 -14.81 4.59
N LEU A 52 -4.89 -13.67 4.37
CA LEU A 52 -4.64 -13.12 3.03
C LEU A 52 -3.18 -13.26 2.59
N VAL A 53 -2.24 -12.80 3.42
CA VAL A 53 -0.81 -12.78 3.09
C VAL A 53 0.00 -13.21 4.28
N THR A 54 0.88 -14.20 4.10
CA THR A 54 1.89 -14.62 5.06
C THR A 54 3.27 -14.27 4.53
N LEU A 55 4.01 -13.45 5.28
CA LEU A 55 5.39 -13.10 4.99
C LEU A 55 6.35 -13.92 5.86
N PHE A 56 7.42 -14.39 5.23
CA PHE A 56 8.52 -15.06 5.90
C PHE A 56 9.79 -14.20 5.81
N ARG A 57 10.41 -13.93 6.95
CA ARG A 57 11.66 -13.19 7.04
C ARG A 57 12.72 -13.84 6.12
N PRO A 58 13.35 -13.05 5.22
CA PRO A 58 14.47 -13.52 4.42
C PRO A 58 15.65 -13.97 5.29
N SER A 59 16.41 -14.96 4.81
CA SER A 59 17.62 -15.41 5.49
C SER A 59 18.73 -14.36 5.40
N LYS A 60 19.77 -14.53 6.23
CA LYS A 60 20.96 -13.68 6.20
C LYS A 60 21.64 -13.69 4.81
N GLU A 61 21.65 -14.85 4.17
CA GLU A 61 22.24 -15.06 2.84
C GLU A 61 21.51 -14.24 1.77
N VAL A 62 20.17 -14.18 1.83
CA VAL A 62 19.37 -13.31 0.93
C VAL A 62 19.77 -11.85 1.12
N PHE A 63 19.84 -11.37 2.36
CA PHE A 63 20.21 -9.99 2.65
C PHE A 63 21.65 -9.65 2.22
N HIS A 64 22.59 -10.57 2.46
CA HIS A 64 23.98 -10.39 2.03
C HIS A 64 24.11 -10.23 0.52
N GLN A 65 23.37 -11.04 -0.27
CA GLN A 65 23.38 -10.91 -1.72
C GLN A 65 22.75 -9.58 -2.19
N GLN A 66 21.72 -9.10 -1.49
CA GLN A 66 21.07 -7.83 -1.76
C GLN A 66 21.94 -6.59 -1.46
N LEU A 67 23.01 -6.71 -0.66
CA LEU A 67 23.92 -5.59 -0.38
C LEU A 67 24.60 -5.07 -1.65
N ALA A 68 24.94 -5.96 -2.59
CA ALA A 68 25.51 -5.55 -3.87
C ALA A 68 24.55 -4.64 -4.65
N MET A 69 23.24 -4.94 -4.59
CA MET A 69 22.21 -4.11 -5.20
C MET A 69 22.05 -2.77 -4.49
N VAL A 70 21.98 -2.76 -3.15
CA VAL A 70 21.88 -1.50 -2.39
C VAL A 70 23.08 -0.59 -2.68
N ARG A 71 24.28 -1.18 -2.83
CA ARG A 71 25.46 -0.44 -3.28
C ARG A 71 25.31 0.09 -4.70
N ALA A 72 24.85 -0.72 -5.65
CA ALA A 72 24.64 -0.26 -7.03
C ALA A 72 23.58 0.86 -7.11
N TYR A 73 22.52 0.76 -6.33
CA TYR A 73 21.50 1.80 -6.20
C TYR A 73 22.05 3.13 -5.65
N ALA A 74 23.18 3.11 -4.93
CA ALA A 74 23.81 4.32 -4.41
C ALA A 74 24.31 5.27 -5.53
N ASP A 75 24.54 4.76 -6.74
CA ASP A 75 24.95 5.59 -7.88
C ASP A 75 23.81 6.54 -8.34
N LEU A 76 22.55 6.22 -8.04
CA LEU A 76 21.39 7.05 -8.40
C LEU A 76 21.09 8.17 -7.38
N ARG A 77 21.85 8.27 -6.29
CA ARG A 77 21.52 9.17 -5.17
C ARG A 77 21.52 10.63 -5.56
N SER A 78 22.46 11.07 -6.41
CA SER A 78 22.53 12.46 -6.87
C SER A 78 21.22 12.91 -7.53
N ASP A 79 20.62 12.02 -8.33
CA ASP A 79 19.45 12.34 -9.14
C ASP A 79 18.15 12.17 -8.35
N ARG A 80 18.18 11.35 -7.30
CA ARG A 80 16.99 10.94 -6.53
C ARG A 80 16.87 11.60 -5.16
N VAL A 81 17.90 12.28 -4.67
CA VAL A 81 17.94 12.78 -3.28
C VAL A 81 16.75 13.66 -2.91
N ALA A 82 16.44 14.68 -3.70
CA ALA A 82 15.36 15.63 -3.40
C ALA A 82 14.00 14.94 -3.36
N GLU A 83 13.73 14.10 -4.36
CA GLU A 83 12.52 13.29 -4.43
C GLU A 83 12.41 12.33 -3.22
N THR A 84 13.50 11.63 -2.91
CA THR A 84 13.55 10.62 -1.83
C THR A 84 13.31 11.23 -0.45
N ILE A 85 13.87 12.42 -0.19
CA ILE A 85 13.67 13.17 1.06
C ILE A 85 12.21 13.59 1.19
N ASN A 86 11.62 14.17 0.15
CA ASN A 86 10.21 14.61 0.19
C ASN A 86 9.25 13.42 0.42
N GLN A 87 9.49 12.30 -0.26
CA GLN A 87 8.74 11.05 -0.07
C GLN A 87 8.88 10.43 1.33
N THR A 88 9.74 10.98 2.19
CA THR A 88 9.83 10.54 3.60
C THR A 88 8.72 11.13 4.46
N TYR A 89 8.16 12.26 4.06
CA TYR A 89 7.18 13.00 4.84
C TYR A 89 5.83 13.12 4.13
N ASP A 90 5.84 13.07 2.80
CA ASP A 90 4.64 13.28 1.99
C ASP A 90 4.61 12.32 0.80
N LEU A 91 3.77 11.29 0.91
CA LEU A 91 3.51 10.34 -0.16
C LEU A 91 2.33 10.77 -1.04
N LEU A 92 1.28 11.36 -0.45
CA LEU A 92 0.03 11.65 -1.16
C LEU A 92 0.18 12.73 -2.24
N SER A 93 1.04 13.74 -2.03
CA SER A 93 1.27 14.75 -3.07
C SER A 93 1.81 14.17 -4.38
N PHE A 94 2.56 13.06 -4.32
CA PHE A 94 3.02 12.37 -5.52
C PHE A 94 1.87 11.66 -6.26
N PHE A 95 0.92 11.07 -5.52
CA PHE A 95 -0.30 10.54 -6.13
C PHE A 95 -1.17 11.65 -6.74
N GLY A 96 -1.13 12.85 -6.17
CA GLY A 96 -1.71 14.05 -6.76
C GLY A 96 -1.20 14.36 -8.17
N MET A 97 0.06 14.05 -8.49
CA MET A 97 0.62 14.21 -9.84
C MET A 97 0.04 13.22 -10.85
N VAL A 98 -0.36 12.03 -10.40
CA VAL A 98 -0.93 10.99 -11.29
C VAL A 98 -2.41 11.25 -11.56
N GLY A 99 -3.15 11.64 -10.52
CA GLY A 99 -4.61 11.78 -10.58
C GLY A 99 -5.14 13.20 -10.65
N HIS A 100 -4.28 14.21 -10.69
CA HIS A 100 -4.64 15.63 -10.56
C HIS A 100 -5.46 15.91 -9.29
N LEU A 101 -5.11 15.23 -8.18
CA LEU A 101 -5.86 15.30 -6.94
C LEU A 101 -5.78 16.70 -6.32
N SER A 102 -6.93 17.27 -5.96
CA SER A 102 -7.01 18.50 -5.17
C SER A 102 -8.06 18.38 -4.07
N SER A 103 -7.89 19.11 -2.97
CA SER A 103 -8.90 19.16 -1.89
C SER A 103 -10.24 19.74 -2.32
N SER A 104 -10.28 20.45 -3.46
CA SER A 104 -11.51 21.02 -4.02
C SER A 104 -12.26 20.06 -4.94
N ARG A 105 -11.58 19.06 -5.52
CA ARG A 105 -12.16 18.13 -6.51
C ARG A 105 -12.27 16.70 -6.00
N ASN A 106 -11.32 16.29 -5.17
CA ASN A 106 -11.10 14.90 -4.79
C ASN A 106 -11.08 14.72 -3.26
N VAL A 107 -11.97 15.42 -2.56
CA VAL A 107 -11.97 15.44 -1.08
C VAL A 107 -12.24 14.07 -0.49
N ASN A 108 -13.13 13.28 -1.09
CA ASN A 108 -13.47 11.95 -0.63
C ASN A 108 -12.38 10.95 -1.03
N THR A 109 -11.84 11.05 -2.25
CA THR A 109 -10.67 10.27 -2.66
C THR A 109 -9.49 10.48 -1.72
N LEU A 110 -9.17 11.74 -1.37
CA LEU A 110 -8.10 12.05 -0.42
C LEU A 110 -8.39 11.50 0.98
N ALA A 111 -9.65 11.47 1.41
CA ALA A 111 -10.06 10.87 2.66
C ALA A 111 -9.88 9.34 2.66
N VAL A 112 -10.24 8.65 1.56
CA VAL A 112 -9.98 7.21 1.38
C VAL A 112 -8.48 6.93 1.39
N LEU A 113 -7.72 7.64 0.56
CA LEU A 113 -6.26 7.47 0.46
C LEU A 113 -5.57 7.70 1.80
N SER A 114 -5.93 8.77 2.51
CA SER A 114 -5.39 9.04 3.86
C SER A 114 -5.74 7.91 4.84
N SER A 115 -6.93 7.32 4.74
CA SER A 115 -7.37 6.25 5.63
C SER A 115 -6.63 4.95 5.36
N VAL A 116 -6.37 4.61 4.09
CA VAL A 116 -5.60 3.40 3.77
C VAL A 116 -4.12 3.54 4.09
N LEU A 117 -3.55 4.75 4.07
CA LEU A 117 -2.20 4.99 4.60
C LEU A 117 -2.12 4.74 6.11
N ARG A 118 -3.09 5.22 6.89
CA ARG A 118 -3.14 4.94 8.34
C ARG A 118 -3.35 3.46 8.64
N LEU A 119 -4.18 2.78 7.84
CA LEU A 119 -4.35 1.34 7.90
C LEU A 119 -3.05 0.59 7.56
N ALA A 120 -2.31 1.03 6.54
CA ALA A 120 -1.01 0.44 6.19
C ALA A 120 -0.01 0.54 7.37
N ILE A 121 0.02 1.69 8.06
CA ILE A 121 0.83 1.87 9.28
C ILE A 121 0.39 0.91 10.40
N HIS A 122 -0.91 0.76 10.63
CA HIS A 122 -1.48 -0.20 11.58
C HIS A 122 -1.06 -1.64 11.27
N VAL A 123 -0.96 -1.99 9.97
CA VAL A 123 -0.57 -3.33 9.51
C VAL A 123 0.94 -3.54 9.57
N GLU A 124 1.77 -2.59 9.12
CA GLU A 124 3.19 -2.81 8.94
C GLU A 124 3.96 -3.02 10.25
N MET A 125 3.55 -2.33 11.33
CA MET A 125 4.28 -2.34 12.60
C MET A 125 4.28 -3.73 13.26
N PRO A 126 3.14 -4.44 13.34
CA PRO A 126 3.12 -5.86 13.74
C PRO A 126 3.95 -6.77 12.83
N PHE A 127 3.87 -6.62 11.50
CA PHE A 127 4.70 -7.40 10.57
C PHE A 127 6.20 -7.22 10.85
N LYS A 128 6.62 -5.96 11.02
CA LYS A 128 7.98 -5.60 11.41
C LYS A 128 8.38 -6.22 12.75
N HIS A 129 7.49 -6.18 13.74
CA HIS A 129 7.73 -6.75 15.07
C HIS A 129 7.93 -8.28 15.03
N PHE A 130 7.15 -9.00 14.23
CA PHE A 130 7.26 -10.45 14.11
C PHE A 130 8.43 -10.90 13.23
N CYS A 131 8.76 -10.12 12.18
CA CYS A 131 9.84 -10.44 11.26
C CYS A 131 11.23 -10.16 11.86
N ARG A 132 11.45 -8.98 12.47
CA ARG A 132 12.73 -8.59 13.12
C ARG A 132 13.94 -8.77 12.20
N SER A 133 13.98 -8.00 11.12
CA SER A 133 15.05 -8.04 10.13
C SER A 133 15.99 -6.83 10.25
N PRO A 134 17.31 -7.05 10.12
CA PRO A 134 18.31 -5.98 10.10
C PRO A 134 18.18 -5.11 8.84
N ARG A 135 18.69 -3.89 8.91
CA ARG A 135 18.80 -2.95 7.79
C ARG A 135 20.11 -3.13 7.03
N PRO A 136 20.24 -2.57 5.82
CA PRO A 136 21.51 -2.62 5.07
C PRO A 136 22.73 -2.11 5.84
N ILE A 137 22.59 -1.02 6.61
CA ILE A 137 23.70 -0.44 7.40
C ILE A 137 24.21 -1.38 8.51
N ASP A 138 23.35 -2.26 9.06
CA ASP A 138 23.73 -3.20 10.11
C ASP A 138 24.73 -4.25 9.62
N TYR A 139 24.73 -4.54 8.30
CA TYR A 139 25.69 -5.44 7.69
C TYR A 139 26.95 -4.73 7.20
N ALA A 140 26.81 -3.51 6.66
CA ALA A 140 27.90 -2.78 6.05
C ALA A 140 27.76 -1.26 6.29
N PRO A 141 28.61 -0.64 7.14
CA PRO A 141 28.58 0.81 7.36
C PRO A 141 28.87 1.62 6.08
N GLN A 142 29.52 1.00 5.09
CA GLN A 142 29.77 1.57 3.76
C GLN A 142 28.49 1.86 2.97
N VAL A 143 27.33 1.32 3.37
CA VAL A 143 26.05 1.68 2.77
C VAL A 143 25.78 3.18 2.90
N GLN A 144 26.16 3.78 4.04
CA GLN A 144 25.97 5.21 4.35
C GLN A 144 24.58 5.72 3.91
N PRO A 145 23.49 5.30 4.59
CA PRO A 145 22.13 5.70 4.22
C PRO A 145 21.97 7.23 4.13
N MET A 146 21.18 7.69 3.17
CA MET A 146 20.97 9.12 2.91
C MET A 146 20.03 9.79 3.93
N ILE A 147 19.22 8.98 4.58
CA ILE A 147 18.26 9.39 5.60
C ILE A 147 18.47 8.53 6.84
N GLN A 148 18.10 9.05 8.00
CA GLN A 148 18.26 8.32 9.24
C GLN A 148 17.43 7.04 9.22
N THR A 149 18.05 5.91 9.57
CA THR A 149 17.35 4.63 9.70
C THR A 149 16.48 4.64 10.97
N PRO A 150 15.18 4.34 10.87
CA PRO A 150 14.32 4.16 12.05
C PRO A 150 14.74 2.99 12.95
N ASP A 151 14.28 3.00 14.20
CA ASP A 151 14.58 2.04 15.27
C ASP A 151 13.83 0.69 15.15
N HIS A 152 12.94 0.55 14.17
CA HIS A 152 12.18 -0.67 13.89
C HIS A 152 12.74 -1.49 12.71
N SER A 153 12.30 -2.74 12.59
CA SER A 153 12.68 -3.72 11.55
C SER A 153 12.64 -3.17 10.11
N SER A 154 13.59 -3.63 9.29
CA SER A 154 13.65 -3.33 7.85
C SER A 154 12.53 -4.03 7.06
N TYR A 155 12.24 -5.29 7.39
CA TYR A 155 11.30 -6.12 6.62
C TYR A 155 9.93 -6.20 7.30
N PRO A 156 8.82 -6.10 6.53
CA PRO A 156 8.74 -5.56 5.16
C PRO A 156 8.94 -4.03 5.11
N SER A 157 9.14 -3.46 3.93
CA SER A 157 9.25 -2.00 3.73
C SER A 157 7.89 -1.33 3.95
N GLY A 158 7.83 -0.36 4.87
CA GLY A 158 6.59 0.29 5.28
C GLY A 158 6.01 1.18 4.19
N HIS A 159 6.82 2.12 3.68
CA HIS A 159 6.46 2.93 2.52
C HIS A 159 6.05 2.10 1.31
N ALA A 160 6.60 0.89 1.11
CA ALA A 160 6.13 0.03 0.02
C ALA A 160 4.70 -0.48 0.27
N ILE A 161 4.34 -0.88 1.49
CA ILE A 161 2.96 -1.25 1.85
C ILE A 161 2.03 -0.07 1.60
N GLU A 162 2.39 1.09 2.15
CA GLU A 162 1.62 2.34 2.05
C GLU A 162 1.33 2.72 0.58
N VAL A 163 2.37 2.82 -0.26
CA VAL A 163 2.20 3.30 -1.65
C VAL A 163 1.57 2.26 -2.56
N PHE A 164 1.80 0.96 -2.36
CA PHE A 164 1.10 -0.05 -3.15
C PHE A 164 -0.37 -0.21 -2.72
N CYS A 165 -0.70 0.01 -1.45
CA CYS A 165 -2.09 0.08 -1.00
C CYS A 165 -2.80 1.31 -1.59
N ALA A 166 -2.18 2.48 -1.52
CA ALA A 166 -2.70 3.70 -2.14
C ALA A 166 -2.85 3.54 -3.67
N ALA A 167 -1.88 2.90 -4.34
CA ALA A 167 -1.96 2.64 -5.77
C ALA A 167 -3.13 1.73 -6.15
N THR A 168 -3.37 0.65 -5.40
CA THR A 168 -4.51 -0.23 -5.61
C THR A 168 -5.83 0.50 -5.45
N VAL A 169 -5.99 1.26 -4.36
CA VAL A 169 -7.21 2.05 -4.13
C VAL A 169 -7.43 3.07 -5.23
N MET A 170 -6.38 3.78 -5.63
CA MET A 170 -6.46 4.79 -6.67
C MET A 170 -6.82 4.18 -8.03
N ALA A 171 -6.20 3.06 -8.42
CA ALA A 171 -6.55 2.35 -9.66
C ALA A 171 -8.02 1.89 -9.66
N ARG A 172 -8.49 1.34 -8.54
CA ARG A 172 -9.89 0.94 -8.35
C ARG A 172 -10.87 2.11 -8.43
N LEU A 173 -10.54 3.27 -7.86
CA LEU A 173 -11.39 4.45 -7.93
C LEU A 173 -11.41 5.06 -9.34
N MET A 174 -10.26 5.11 -10.02
CA MET A 174 -10.12 5.69 -11.36
C MET A 174 -10.75 4.86 -12.47
N THR A 175 -10.64 3.53 -12.38
CA THR A 175 -10.94 2.62 -13.51
C THR A 175 -11.73 1.37 -13.11
N GLY A 176 -11.89 1.11 -11.81
CA GLY A 176 -12.45 -0.16 -11.33
C GLY A 176 -11.52 -1.37 -11.50
N ILE A 177 -10.35 -1.22 -12.14
CA ILE A 177 -9.37 -2.29 -12.39
C ILE A 177 -8.50 -2.52 -11.14
N GLY A 178 -8.26 -3.79 -10.80
CA GLY A 178 -7.41 -4.19 -9.69
C GLY A 178 -5.91 -4.22 -10.04
N PRO A 179 -5.04 -4.49 -9.05
CA PRO A 179 -3.60 -4.42 -9.23
C PRO A 179 -3.05 -5.44 -10.23
N LYS A 180 -3.57 -6.67 -10.29
CA LYS A 180 -3.02 -7.67 -11.19
C LYS A 180 -3.32 -7.33 -12.64
N ASP A 181 -4.57 -6.98 -12.93
CA ASP A 181 -5.03 -6.65 -14.28
C ASP A 181 -4.43 -5.32 -14.76
N ALA A 182 -4.27 -4.33 -13.87
CA ALA A 182 -3.58 -3.08 -14.18
C ALA A 182 -2.14 -3.32 -14.69
N LEU A 183 -1.46 -4.36 -14.19
CA LEU A 183 -0.07 -4.66 -14.52
C LEU A 183 0.13 -5.60 -15.72
N VAL A 184 -0.94 -6.03 -16.41
CA VAL A 184 -0.84 -6.88 -17.62
C VAL A 184 -0.23 -6.11 -18.80
N GLY A 185 -0.41 -4.79 -18.87
CA GLY A 185 0.15 -3.95 -19.94
C GLY A 185 -0.64 -3.98 -21.25
N GLY A 186 -1.98 -4.04 -21.15
CA GLY A 186 -2.91 -4.13 -22.27
C GLY A 186 -3.37 -2.78 -22.83
N ASP A 187 -4.68 -2.57 -22.81
CA ASP A 187 -5.35 -1.43 -23.43
C ASP A 187 -5.08 -0.10 -22.70
N ALA A 188 -5.71 0.98 -23.18
CA ALA A 188 -5.54 2.32 -22.62
C ALA A 188 -6.00 2.39 -21.15
N GLU A 189 -7.03 1.63 -20.77
CA GLU A 189 -7.58 1.63 -19.41
C GLU A 189 -6.61 0.94 -18.44
N ASN A 190 -6.04 -0.20 -18.84
CA ASN A 190 -4.96 -0.85 -18.08
C ASN A 190 -3.76 0.09 -17.91
N GLN A 191 -3.40 0.87 -18.94
CA GLN A 191 -2.27 1.80 -18.86
C GLN A 191 -2.52 2.94 -17.87
N ILE A 192 -3.75 3.45 -17.80
CA ILE A 192 -4.17 4.45 -16.81
C ILE A 192 -4.13 3.82 -15.41
N ALA A 193 -4.72 2.64 -15.23
CA ALA A 193 -4.72 1.91 -13.98
C ALA A 193 -3.30 1.55 -13.48
N ALA A 194 -2.33 1.38 -14.39
CA ALA A 194 -0.94 1.09 -14.07
C ALA A 194 -0.16 2.30 -13.52
N MET A 195 -0.60 3.54 -13.77
CA MET A 195 0.17 4.74 -13.42
C MET A 195 0.43 4.89 -11.91
N PRO A 196 -0.56 4.69 -11.01
CA PRO A 196 -0.32 4.68 -9.57
C PRO A 196 0.73 3.62 -9.15
N PHE A 197 0.74 2.45 -9.79
CA PHE A 197 1.73 1.39 -9.48
C PHE A 197 3.14 1.72 -9.96
N ARG A 198 3.28 2.43 -11.09
CA ARG A 198 4.58 2.93 -11.55
C ARG A 198 5.16 3.95 -10.56
N LEU A 199 4.31 4.80 -9.99
CA LEU A 199 4.70 5.72 -8.92
C LEU A 199 5.07 4.96 -7.65
N ALA A 200 4.24 4.01 -7.22
CA ALA A 200 4.48 3.17 -6.04
C ALA A 200 5.83 2.43 -6.15
N HIS A 201 6.10 1.84 -7.31
CA HIS A 201 7.38 1.18 -7.61
C HIS A 201 8.57 2.13 -7.52
N ARG A 202 8.44 3.35 -8.05
CA ARG A 202 9.48 4.39 -7.94
C ARG A 202 9.75 4.79 -6.49
N ILE A 203 8.71 5.01 -5.68
CA ILE A 203 8.86 5.34 -4.26
C ILE A 203 9.53 4.20 -3.49
N ALA A 204 9.12 2.96 -3.74
CA ALA A 204 9.70 1.77 -3.13
C ALA A 204 11.17 1.56 -3.54
N THR A 205 11.51 1.82 -4.81
CA THR A 205 12.89 1.79 -5.32
C THR A 205 13.75 2.87 -4.65
N ASN A 206 13.21 4.07 -4.45
CA ASN A 206 13.91 5.15 -3.74
C ASN A 206 14.30 4.78 -2.30
N ARG A 207 13.65 3.78 -1.68
CA ARG A 207 14.06 3.27 -0.36
C ARG A 207 15.35 2.43 -0.41
N SER A 208 15.56 1.69 -1.49
CA SER A 208 16.83 0.99 -1.75
C SER A 208 17.94 2.00 -2.08
N ILE A 209 17.62 3.03 -2.88
CA ILE A 209 18.54 4.14 -3.22
C ILE A 209 18.98 4.89 -1.96
N ALA A 210 18.04 5.18 -1.05
CA ALA A 210 18.32 5.77 0.24
C ALA A 210 19.20 4.89 1.15
N GLY A 211 19.36 3.60 0.84
CA GLY A 211 20.15 2.65 1.65
C GLY A 211 19.44 2.16 2.91
N VAL A 212 18.12 2.34 3.03
CA VAL A 212 17.36 2.00 4.25
C VAL A 212 16.61 0.67 4.18
N HIS A 213 16.42 0.13 2.98
CA HIS A 213 15.71 -1.12 2.70
C HIS A 213 16.44 -1.95 1.64
N PHE A 214 16.27 -3.28 1.70
CA PHE A 214 16.64 -4.18 0.63
C PHE A 214 15.51 -4.28 -0.42
N PRO A 215 15.79 -4.58 -1.70
CA PRO A 215 14.75 -4.83 -2.70
C PRO A 215 13.69 -5.86 -2.28
N VAL A 216 14.06 -6.94 -1.57
CA VAL A 216 13.11 -7.92 -1.01
C VAL A 216 12.15 -7.33 0.04
N ASP A 217 12.57 -6.30 0.78
CA ASP A 217 11.71 -5.60 1.75
C ASP A 217 10.59 -4.86 0.99
N SER A 218 10.95 -4.18 -0.09
CA SER A 218 10.03 -3.47 -0.98
C SER A 218 9.10 -4.43 -1.72
N ALA A 219 9.61 -5.58 -2.16
CA ALA A 219 8.81 -6.60 -2.84
C ALA A 219 7.74 -7.21 -1.93
N ALA A 220 8.09 -7.57 -0.70
CA ALA A 220 7.13 -8.03 0.30
C ALA A 220 6.10 -6.96 0.65
N GLY A 221 6.54 -5.71 0.80
CA GLY A 221 5.65 -4.58 1.05
C GLY A 221 4.68 -4.33 -0.11
N ALA A 222 5.13 -4.48 -1.35
CA ALA A 222 4.28 -4.32 -2.53
C ALA A 222 3.14 -5.37 -2.58
N VAL A 223 3.46 -6.65 -2.34
CA VAL A 223 2.44 -7.70 -2.28
C VAL A 223 1.42 -7.44 -1.17
N LEU A 224 1.90 -7.11 0.02
CA LEU A 224 1.03 -6.84 1.17
C LEU A 224 0.17 -5.57 0.95
N GLY A 225 0.74 -4.52 0.37
CA GLY A 225 0.03 -3.28 0.03
C GLY A 225 -1.08 -3.51 -0.99
N CYS A 226 -0.80 -4.26 -2.06
CA CYS A 226 -1.82 -4.61 -3.06
C CYS A 226 -2.96 -5.42 -2.45
N ALA A 227 -2.64 -6.44 -1.63
CA ALA A 227 -3.64 -7.26 -0.95
C ALA A 227 -4.49 -6.43 0.04
N LEU A 228 -3.87 -5.48 0.74
CA LEU A 228 -4.55 -4.57 1.66
C LEU A 228 -5.54 -3.66 0.91
N GLY A 229 -5.12 -3.07 -0.20
CA GLY A 229 -6.00 -2.25 -1.04
C GLY A 229 -7.18 -3.02 -1.63
N GLU A 230 -6.94 -4.25 -2.10
CA GLU A 230 -8.00 -5.15 -2.58
C GLU A 230 -8.99 -5.53 -1.48
N ALA A 231 -8.50 -5.74 -0.25
CA ALA A 231 -9.37 -6.03 0.88
C ALA A 231 -10.27 -4.84 1.23
N VAL A 232 -9.72 -3.62 1.24
CA VAL A 232 -10.51 -2.39 1.44
C VAL A 232 -11.56 -2.22 0.33
N TYR A 233 -11.18 -2.44 -0.94
CA TYR A 233 -12.12 -2.38 -2.07
C TYR A 233 -13.28 -3.37 -1.89
N GLN A 234 -12.99 -4.63 -1.56
CA GLN A 234 -14.03 -5.62 -1.32
C GLN A 234 -14.91 -5.23 -0.14
N MET A 235 -14.34 -4.82 0.99
CA MET A 235 -15.12 -4.39 2.16
C MET A 235 -16.00 -3.17 1.88
N ALA A 236 -15.56 -2.24 1.04
CA ALA A 236 -16.32 -1.05 0.67
C ALA A 236 -17.48 -1.34 -0.31
N THR A 237 -17.38 -2.42 -1.09
CA THR A 237 -18.30 -2.75 -2.19
C THR A 237 -19.08 -4.05 -1.97
N GLU A 238 -18.94 -4.66 -0.81
CA GLU A 238 -19.60 -5.91 -0.47
C GLU A 238 -21.02 -5.68 0.05
N ASN A 239 -22.02 -6.31 -0.59
CA ASN A 239 -23.41 -6.36 -0.13
C ASN A 239 -23.81 -7.75 0.45
N GLY A 240 -22.84 -8.65 0.65
CA GLY A 240 -23.02 -10.01 1.19
C GLY A 240 -21.73 -10.60 1.78
N PRO A 241 -21.51 -11.93 1.67
CA PRO A 241 -20.25 -12.57 2.06
C PRO A 241 -19.11 -12.30 1.06
N ILE A 242 -17.98 -11.79 1.54
CA ILE A 242 -16.76 -11.59 0.72
C ILE A 242 -16.14 -12.95 0.39
N SER A 243 -15.92 -13.20 -0.91
CA SER A 243 -15.11 -14.33 -1.37
C SER A 243 -13.63 -13.95 -1.37
N TRP A 244 -12.97 -14.14 -0.23
CA TRP A 244 -11.54 -13.88 -0.09
C TRP A 244 -10.69 -14.78 -0.99
N PRO A 245 -9.55 -14.26 -1.52
CA PRO A 245 -8.63 -15.08 -2.29
C PRO A 245 -7.95 -16.15 -1.42
N GLN A 246 -7.24 -17.07 -2.07
CA GLN A 246 -6.42 -18.04 -1.35
C GLN A 246 -5.29 -17.32 -0.59
N PRO A 247 -4.95 -17.77 0.63
CA PRO A 247 -3.83 -17.20 1.36
C PRO A 247 -2.53 -17.29 0.56
N ARG A 248 -1.83 -16.18 0.42
CA ARG A 248 -0.56 -16.10 -0.32
C ARG A 248 0.63 -16.11 0.63
N GLU A 249 1.54 -17.05 0.43
CA GLU A 249 2.83 -17.09 1.10
C GLU A 249 3.91 -16.37 0.28
N VAL A 250 4.68 -15.49 0.92
CA VAL A 250 5.81 -14.78 0.31
C VAL A 250 7.07 -15.09 1.09
N SER A 251 7.99 -15.79 0.44
CA SER A 251 9.33 -16.06 0.94
C SER A 251 10.34 -15.79 -0.16
N PHE A 252 11.56 -15.46 0.23
CA PHE A 252 12.67 -15.21 -0.69
C PHE A 252 13.76 -16.23 -0.41
N GLN A 253 14.22 -16.90 -1.46
CA GLN A 253 15.33 -17.83 -1.41
C GLN A 253 16.59 -17.15 -1.96
N PRO A 254 17.79 -17.53 -1.47
CA PRO A 254 19.02 -17.07 -2.08
C PRO A 254 19.05 -17.50 -3.56
N PRO A 255 19.22 -16.59 -4.53
CA PRO A 255 19.53 -16.96 -5.90
C PRO A 255 20.70 -17.94 -5.98
N ALA A 256 20.68 -18.80 -7.02
CA ALA A 256 21.82 -19.63 -7.39
C ALA A 256 23.06 -18.75 -7.66
N GLU A 257 24.27 -19.28 -7.46
CA GLU A 257 25.53 -18.50 -7.48
C GLU A 257 25.75 -17.64 -8.74
N SER A 258 25.16 -18.01 -9.89
CA SER A 258 25.28 -17.30 -11.16
C SER A 258 24.05 -16.48 -11.55
N ALA A 259 22.98 -16.50 -10.76
CA ALA A 259 21.76 -15.76 -11.05
C ALA A 259 21.90 -14.28 -10.65
N ALA A 260 21.26 -13.40 -11.41
CA ALA A 260 21.16 -12.00 -11.03
C ALA A 260 20.45 -11.87 -9.66
N PRO A 261 20.89 -10.93 -8.81
CA PRO A 261 20.21 -10.69 -7.54
C PRO A 261 18.78 -10.21 -7.80
N PHE A 262 17.84 -10.65 -6.95
CA PHE A 262 16.43 -10.34 -7.10
C PHE A 262 16.14 -8.84 -6.96
N ASP A 263 15.34 -8.28 -7.87
CA ASP A 263 14.79 -6.93 -7.73
C ASP A 263 13.27 -6.94 -7.83
N LEU A 264 12.63 -5.97 -7.17
CA LEU A 264 11.22 -5.72 -7.37
C LEU A 264 11.00 -5.18 -8.78
N THR A 265 10.27 -5.91 -9.61
CA THR A 265 9.71 -5.41 -10.87
C THR A 265 8.19 -5.50 -10.83
N LEU A 266 7.51 -4.62 -11.57
CA LEU A 266 6.04 -4.69 -11.69
C LEU A 266 5.57 -5.98 -12.37
N GLY A 267 6.38 -6.56 -13.27
CA GLY A 267 6.11 -7.87 -13.86
C GLY A 267 6.14 -8.99 -12.83
N TRP A 268 7.18 -9.01 -11.97
CA TRP A 268 7.25 -9.96 -10.86
C TRP A 268 6.07 -9.80 -9.90
N LEU A 269 5.70 -8.55 -9.57
CA LEU A 269 4.56 -8.27 -8.71
C LEU A 269 3.25 -8.82 -9.30
N ARG A 270 2.97 -8.55 -10.58
CA ARG A 270 1.80 -9.11 -11.28
C ARG A 270 1.74 -10.63 -11.17
N ASP A 271 2.87 -11.30 -11.37
CA ASP A 271 2.93 -12.76 -11.43
C ASP A 271 2.66 -13.41 -10.06
N ILE A 272 3.04 -12.76 -8.95
CA ILE A 272 2.81 -13.27 -7.59
C ILE A 272 1.43 -12.91 -7.00
N LEU A 273 0.77 -11.85 -7.50
CA LEU A 273 -0.55 -11.45 -7.01
C LEU A 273 -1.63 -12.48 -7.30
N GLU A 274 -2.62 -12.58 -6.42
CA GLU A 274 -3.86 -13.32 -6.66
C GLU A 274 -4.72 -12.64 -7.74
N PRO A 275 -5.68 -13.36 -8.37
CA PRO A 275 -6.68 -12.72 -9.22
C PRO A 275 -7.41 -11.58 -8.49
N ASP A 276 -7.63 -10.48 -9.21
CA ASP A 276 -8.31 -9.31 -8.67
C ASP A 276 -9.76 -9.64 -8.32
N ALA A 277 -10.31 -8.96 -7.30
CA ALA A 277 -11.75 -9.00 -7.07
C ALA A 277 -12.50 -8.44 -8.30
N ALA A 278 -13.68 -9.00 -8.59
CA ALA A 278 -14.53 -8.51 -9.68
C ALA A 278 -14.72 -6.98 -9.59
N GLY A 279 -14.44 -6.28 -10.69
CA GLY A 279 -14.64 -4.83 -10.81
C GLY A 279 -16.12 -4.45 -10.93
N GLY A 280 -16.41 -3.14 -10.95
CA GLY A 280 -17.77 -2.61 -11.17
C GLY A 280 -18.78 -2.90 -10.06
N ARG A 281 -18.33 -3.38 -8.88
CA ARG A 281 -19.21 -3.60 -7.73
C ARG A 281 -19.81 -2.29 -7.22
N VAL A 282 -21.08 -2.36 -6.80
CA VAL A 282 -21.80 -1.23 -6.22
C VAL A 282 -21.34 -1.02 -4.78
N PRO A 283 -20.92 0.20 -4.38
CA PRO A 283 -20.55 0.51 -3.01
C PRO A 283 -21.67 0.18 -2.01
N ASN A 284 -21.32 -0.33 -0.83
CA ASN A 284 -22.30 -0.63 0.22
C ASN A 284 -22.59 0.63 1.05
N GLU A 285 -23.59 1.39 0.63
CA GLU A 285 -24.01 2.65 1.24
C GLU A 285 -24.62 2.49 2.66
N ASN A 286 -24.80 1.26 3.15
CA ASN A 286 -25.17 0.99 4.55
C ASN A 286 -23.96 1.02 5.50
N THR A 287 -22.75 1.18 4.98
CA THR A 287 -21.51 1.25 5.76
C THR A 287 -20.81 2.58 5.54
N ILE A 288 -20.18 3.13 6.57
CA ILE A 288 -19.40 4.38 6.45
C ILE A 288 -18.31 4.24 5.37
N LEU A 289 -17.61 3.11 5.31
CA LEU A 289 -16.57 2.87 4.31
C LEU A 289 -17.17 2.83 2.89
N GLY A 290 -18.29 2.14 2.68
CA GLY A 290 -18.93 2.05 1.38
C GLY A 290 -19.55 3.37 0.92
N THR A 291 -20.16 4.15 1.82
CA THR A 291 -20.63 5.52 1.51
C THR A 291 -19.47 6.43 1.11
N LEU A 292 -18.36 6.40 1.87
CA LEU A 292 -17.16 7.18 1.55
C LEU A 292 -16.56 6.74 0.20
N TRP A 293 -16.49 5.44 -0.04
CA TRP A 293 -15.99 4.88 -1.30
C TRP A 293 -16.87 5.28 -2.48
N GLY A 294 -18.20 5.23 -2.34
CA GLY A 294 -19.14 5.67 -3.37
C GLY A 294 -19.00 7.15 -3.69
N ALA A 295 -18.86 8.00 -2.67
CA ALA A 295 -18.58 9.42 -2.85
C ALA A 295 -17.23 9.66 -3.55
N ALA A 296 -16.18 8.91 -3.19
CA ALA A 296 -14.88 8.98 -3.86
C ALA A 296 -14.95 8.51 -5.32
N ALA A 297 -15.61 7.38 -5.61
CA ALA A 297 -15.76 6.86 -6.96
C ALA A 297 -16.55 7.81 -7.88
N ALA A 298 -17.51 8.56 -7.32
CA ALA A 298 -18.25 9.57 -8.06
C ALA A 298 -17.36 10.75 -8.53
N GLU A 299 -16.26 11.06 -7.83
CA GLU A 299 -15.31 12.11 -8.22
C GLU A 299 -14.50 11.78 -9.49
N TRP A 300 -14.57 10.53 -9.96
CA TRP A 300 -13.82 10.02 -11.13
C TRP A 300 -14.67 9.74 -12.35
N LYS A 301 -16.00 9.85 -12.25
CA LYS A 301 -16.87 9.73 -13.42
C LYS A 301 -16.70 10.97 -14.28
N GLU A 302 -16.50 10.78 -15.59
CA GLU A 302 -16.60 11.89 -16.53
C GLU A 302 -18.05 12.35 -16.55
N ASP A 303 -18.28 13.66 -16.39
CA ASP A 303 -19.60 14.24 -16.64
C ASP A 303 -19.87 14.07 -18.14
N ASP A 304 -20.94 13.34 -18.49
CA ASP A 304 -21.47 13.31 -19.85
C ASP A 304 -21.99 14.72 -20.21
N THR A 305 -21.10 15.63 -20.60
CA THR A 305 -21.43 16.97 -21.12
C THR A 305 -20.97 17.14 -22.55
#